data_AF-A0A8H7SDG4-F1
#
_entry.id   AF-A0A8H7SDG4-F1
#
_cell.length_a   1.000
_cell.length_b   1.000
_cell.length_c   1.000
_cell.angle_alpha   90.00
_cell.angle_beta   90.00
_cell.angle_gamma   90.00
#
_symmetry.space_group_name_H-M   'P 1'
#
loop_
_entity.id
_entity.type
_entity.pdbx_description
1 polymer ?
#
loop_
_entity_poly.entity_id
_entity_poly.type
_entity_poly.pdbx_seq_one_letter_code
_entity_poly.pdbx_strand_id
1 'polypeptide(L)'
;MKLSLAIALMFSITSLVTMAAPLEPLEKRGLKSCYKHATLTQYWIPKEGDKDEDNDGNSVSLTGPKTKELRSSSGKTIAKVSEATYEKFQMEGTGLLKDGQMVNLDSGKDEFMTVDRKKDPFGIGEDDDVALDPWVSVAANDLDRGTTLYIKELDGFKLPGGKAHNGCVRVDDEGWSFDGCQLDFFVLKYDSYKAMENGIPEKVSVEQKDCTVQNYVTSQVKKWAVLGGGAGKLSDDSDSSNDDDDDSDKKDKREKQETDYEEDDDEEDEGSEDEEGDDEKDEGGDDEEDEEGDDEDDEEGDDEDDEEGDDEDNEE
;
A
#
# COMPACT_ATOMS: atom_id res chain seq x y z
N MET A 1 -51.72 49.33 71.45
CA MET A 1 -50.74 48.48 72.16
C MET A 1 -50.70 47.15 71.45
N LYS A 2 -49.49 46.65 71.11
CA LYS A 2 -49.11 45.21 71.04
C LYS A 2 -49.88 44.33 70.03
N LEU A 3 -49.32 43.36 69.31
CA LEU A 3 -47.98 42.82 69.13
C LEU A 3 -48.06 41.84 67.94
N SER A 4 -46.95 41.71 67.26
CA SER A 4 -46.51 40.75 66.23
C SER A 4 -47.14 39.35 66.19
N LEU A 5 -47.19 38.74 65.00
CA LEU A 5 -46.54 37.44 64.76
C LEU A 5 -46.33 37.21 63.24
N ALA A 6 -45.10 37.39 62.77
CA ALA A 6 -44.66 36.93 61.45
C ALA A 6 -43.66 35.79 61.68
N ILE A 7 -44.03 34.58 61.27
CA ILE A 7 -43.19 33.38 61.33
C ILE A 7 -42.37 33.36 60.04
N ALA A 8 -41.07 33.60 60.14
CA ALA A 8 -40.11 33.42 59.06
C ALA A 8 -39.49 32.03 59.17
N LEU A 9 -39.78 31.16 58.20
CA LEU A 9 -39.18 29.85 58.05
C LEU A 9 -37.86 30.01 57.26
N MET A 10 -36.72 29.87 57.93
CA MET A 10 -35.41 29.83 57.27
C MET A 10 -35.08 28.39 56.85
N PHE A 11 -35.13 28.11 55.56
CA PHE A 11 -34.54 26.91 54.95
C PHE A 11 -33.05 27.17 54.70
N SER A 12 -32.19 26.45 55.44
CA SER A 12 -30.74 26.44 55.24
C SER A 12 -30.38 25.39 54.19
N ILE A 13 -30.05 25.82 52.97
CA ILE A 13 -29.52 24.98 51.90
C ILE A 13 -28.00 24.96 52.04
N THR A 14 -27.45 23.89 52.59
CA THR A 14 -26.00 23.62 52.59
C THR A 14 -25.62 22.94 51.27
N SER A 15 -25.08 23.71 50.32
CA SER A 15 -24.47 23.18 49.10
C SER A 15 -23.13 22.53 49.44
N LEU A 16 -23.04 21.19 49.34
CA LEU A 16 -21.77 20.48 49.25
C LEU A 16 -21.16 20.77 47.87
N VAL A 17 -20.10 21.57 47.84
CA VAL A 17 -19.23 21.70 46.66
C VAL A 17 -18.22 20.56 46.73
N THR A 18 -18.47 19.48 45.98
CA THR A 18 -17.46 18.44 45.74
C THR A 18 -16.40 19.03 44.80
N MET A 19 -15.23 19.32 45.33
CA MET A 19 -14.04 19.66 44.54
C MET A 19 -13.62 18.40 43.77
N ALA A 20 -14.08 18.24 42.53
CA ALA A 20 -13.47 17.30 41.61
C ALA A 20 -12.06 17.83 41.31
N ALA A 21 -11.03 17.13 41.81
CA ALA A 21 -9.66 17.42 41.40
C ALA A 21 -9.58 17.27 39.87
N PRO A 22 -8.97 18.22 39.15
CA PRO A 22 -8.71 18.02 37.72
C PRO A 22 -7.82 16.79 37.60
N LEU A 23 -8.33 15.76 36.91
CA LEU A 23 -7.48 14.66 36.46
C LEU A 23 -6.43 15.31 35.56
N GLU A 24 -5.17 15.27 35.97
CA GLU A 24 -4.09 15.64 35.06
C GLU A 24 -4.21 14.73 33.83
N PRO A 25 -4.15 15.27 32.61
CA PRO A 25 -4.14 14.45 31.42
C PRO A 25 -3.04 13.42 31.60
N LEU A 26 -3.38 12.13 31.49
CA LEU A 26 -2.38 11.09 31.36
C LEU A 26 -1.44 11.54 30.24
N GLU A 27 -0.18 11.87 30.56
CA GLU A 27 0.79 12.18 29.53
C GLU A 27 0.77 11.01 28.55
N LYS A 28 0.45 11.30 27.29
CA LYS A 28 0.48 10.31 26.22
C LYS A 28 1.85 9.65 26.30
N ARG A 29 1.87 8.35 26.59
CA ARG A 29 3.13 7.59 26.53
C ARG A 29 3.65 7.80 25.12
N GLY A 30 4.86 8.34 25.00
CA GLY A 30 5.51 8.49 23.71
C GLY A 30 5.65 7.13 23.02
N LEU A 31 5.98 7.16 21.73
CA LEU A 31 6.23 5.95 20.95
C LEU A 31 7.21 5.01 21.67
N LYS A 32 7.02 3.70 21.48
CA LYS A 32 7.99 2.69 21.91
C LYS A 32 9.37 3.03 21.34
N SER A 33 10.43 2.76 22.10
CA SER A 33 11.81 3.14 21.72
C SER A 33 12.29 2.52 20.41
N CYS A 34 11.72 1.38 20.02
CA CYS A 34 11.97 0.71 18.74
C CYS A 34 11.64 1.59 17.52
N TYR A 35 10.73 2.57 17.65
CA TYR A 35 10.38 3.47 16.54
C TYR A 35 11.52 4.39 16.09
N LYS A 36 12.60 4.48 16.86
CA LYS A 36 13.85 5.13 16.42
C LYS A 36 14.56 4.35 15.30
N HIS A 37 14.21 3.08 15.12
CA HIS A 37 14.72 2.15 14.11
C HIS A 37 13.58 1.23 13.63
N ALA A 38 12.42 1.81 13.32
CA ALA A 38 11.27 1.04 12.86
C ALA A 38 11.57 0.37 11.52
N THR A 39 11.02 -0.83 11.31
CA THR A 39 11.00 -1.43 9.97
C THR A 39 9.98 -0.68 9.11
N LEU A 40 10.35 -0.33 7.89
CA LEU A 40 9.47 0.27 6.90
C LEU A 40 9.37 -0.66 5.69
N THR A 41 8.19 -1.24 5.49
CA THR A 41 7.82 -1.94 4.26
C THR A 41 6.95 -1.04 3.39
N GLN A 42 6.56 -1.52 2.22
CA GLN A 42 5.68 -0.79 1.31
C GLN A 42 4.61 -1.73 0.77
N TYR A 43 3.41 -1.20 0.58
CA TYR A 43 2.30 -1.90 -0.06
C TYR A 43 1.60 -1.01 -1.07
N TRP A 44 0.85 -1.61 -1.99
CA TRP A 44 0.22 -0.90 -3.10
C TRP A 44 -1.10 -1.52 -3.54
N ILE A 45 -1.82 -0.83 -4.43
CA ILE A 45 -3.02 -1.40 -5.05
C ILE A 45 -2.60 -2.14 -6.34
N PRO A 46 -2.71 -3.48 -6.39
CA PRO A 46 -2.59 -4.24 -7.62
C PRO A 46 -3.71 -3.86 -8.57
N LYS A 47 -3.38 -3.70 -9.85
CA LYS A 47 -4.34 -3.34 -10.89
C LYS A 47 -4.43 -4.42 -11.94
N GLU A 48 -5.64 -4.89 -12.22
CA GLU A 48 -5.89 -5.88 -13.27
C GLU A 48 -5.30 -5.38 -14.60
N GLY A 49 -4.43 -6.19 -15.21
CA GLY A 49 -3.73 -5.88 -16.45
C GLY A 49 -2.33 -5.29 -16.31
N ASP A 50 -1.95 -4.79 -15.13
CA ASP A 50 -0.64 -4.19 -14.90
C ASP A 50 0.42 -5.27 -14.59
N LYS A 51 1.69 -4.84 -14.58
CA LYS A 51 2.81 -5.62 -14.04
C LYS A 51 2.84 -5.52 -12.51
N ASP A 52 3.29 -6.57 -11.88
CA ASP A 52 3.40 -6.69 -10.42
C ASP A 52 4.56 -7.64 -10.06
N GLU A 53 4.68 -8.00 -8.78
CA GLU A 53 5.55 -9.07 -8.28
C GLU A 53 4.83 -10.09 -7.42
N ASP A 54 5.28 -11.34 -7.49
CA ASP A 54 4.85 -12.40 -6.58
C ASP A 54 5.61 -12.35 -5.23
N ASN A 55 5.27 -13.27 -4.32
CA ASN A 55 5.88 -13.36 -2.99
C ASN A 55 7.39 -13.64 -2.99
N ASP A 56 7.91 -14.17 -4.10
CA ASP A 56 9.33 -14.49 -4.26
C ASP A 56 10.08 -13.33 -4.95
N GLY A 57 9.40 -12.22 -5.23
CA GLY A 57 9.94 -11.05 -5.91
C GLY A 57 10.06 -11.21 -7.43
N ASN A 58 9.46 -12.25 -8.02
CA ASN A 58 9.48 -12.41 -9.48
C ASN A 58 8.43 -11.51 -10.12
N SER A 59 8.79 -10.90 -11.26
CA SER A 59 7.83 -10.08 -12.01
C SER A 59 6.72 -10.94 -12.62
N VAL A 60 5.48 -10.54 -12.34
CA VAL A 60 4.27 -11.16 -12.87
C VAL A 60 3.43 -10.15 -13.65
N SER A 61 2.45 -10.65 -14.40
CA SER A 61 1.48 -9.83 -15.13
C SER A 61 0.09 -10.21 -14.66
N LEU A 62 -0.71 -9.24 -14.21
CA LEU A 62 -2.06 -9.46 -13.68
C LEU A 62 -3.08 -9.66 -14.81
N THR A 63 -2.79 -10.65 -15.64
CA THR A 63 -3.46 -10.98 -16.90
C THR A 63 -3.70 -12.48 -16.98
N GLY A 64 -4.47 -12.94 -17.97
CA GLY A 64 -4.69 -14.37 -18.22
C GLY A 64 -6.17 -14.75 -18.26
N PRO A 65 -6.48 -16.05 -18.35
CA PRO A 65 -7.86 -16.55 -18.34
C PRO A 65 -8.61 -16.14 -17.08
N LYS A 66 -9.85 -15.64 -17.22
CA LYS A 66 -10.68 -15.17 -16.10
C LYS A 66 -11.39 -16.34 -15.39
N THR A 67 -10.63 -17.11 -14.61
CA THR A 67 -11.08 -18.34 -13.95
C THR A 67 -11.50 -18.15 -12.50
N LYS A 68 -11.01 -17.11 -11.82
CA LYS A 68 -11.29 -16.87 -10.41
C LYS A 68 -12.38 -15.82 -10.22
N GLU A 69 -13.26 -16.08 -9.26
CA GLU A 69 -14.39 -15.20 -8.95
C GLU A 69 -14.07 -14.39 -7.69
N LEU A 70 -14.08 -13.07 -7.81
CA LEU A 70 -14.13 -12.18 -6.65
C LEU A 70 -15.55 -12.22 -6.12
N ARG A 71 -15.77 -12.76 -4.92
CA ARG A 71 -17.10 -12.92 -4.31
C ARG A 71 -17.26 -12.00 -3.11
N SER A 72 -18.47 -11.48 -2.92
CA SER A 72 -18.84 -10.85 -1.65
C SER A 72 -19.08 -11.88 -0.55
N SER A 73 -19.13 -11.42 0.70
CA SER A 73 -19.55 -12.19 1.88
C SER A 73 -20.96 -12.81 1.74
N SER A 74 -21.80 -12.28 0.84
CA SER A 74 -23.09 -12.89 0.48
C SER A 74 -23.00 -13.96 -0.63
N GLY A 75 -21.80 -14.34 -1.07
CA GLY A 75 -21.52 -15.27 -2.16
C GLY A 75 -21.73 -14.71 -3.57
N LYS A 76 -22.07 -13.42 -3.72
CA LYS A 76 -22.34 -12.80 -5.03
C LYS A 76 -21.02 -12.53 -5.75
N THR A 77 -20.92 -12.99 -7.00
CA THR A 77 -19.78 -12.66 -7.86
C THR A 77 -19.78 -11.18 -8.21
N ILE A 78 -18.68 -10.49 -7.89
CA ILE A 78 -18.40 -9.09 -8.26
C ILE A 78 -17.79 -9.06 -9.66
N ALA A 79 -16.73 -9.84 -9.87
CA ALA A 79 -16.05 -9.95 -11.16
C ALA A 79 -15.35 -11.32 -11.32
N LYS A 80 -14.93 -11.63 -12.55
CA LYS A 80 -13.99 -12.72 -12.83
C LYS A 80 -12.63 -12.17 -13.28
N VAL A 81 -11.57 -12.68 -12.68
CA VAL A 81 -10.18 -12.27 -12.89
C VAL A 81 -9.28 -13.49 -13.10
N SER A 82 -8.03 -13.26 -13.52
CA SER A 82 -7.04 -14.34 -13.58
C SER A 82 -6.59 -14.79 -12.20
N GLU A 83 -6.02 -15.99 -12.10
CA GLU A 83 -5.45 -16.51 -10.84
C GLU A 83 -4.46 -15.51 -10.22
N ALA A 84 -3.47 -15.06 -10.99
CA ALA A 84 -2.47 -14.08 -10.52
C ALA A 84 -3.11 -12.77 -10.02
N THR A 85 -4.19 -12.30 -10.67
CA THR A 85 -4.90 -11.10 -10.21
C THR A 85 -5.62 -11.36 -8.89
N TYR A 86 -6.27 -12.52 -8.75
CA TYR A 86 -6.97 -12.91 -7.52
C TYR A 86 -6.00 -13.01 -6.34
N GLU A 87 -4.88 -13.73 -6.52
CA GLU A 87 -3.86 -13.94 -5.49
C GLU A 87 -3.27 -12.61 -5.02
N LYS A 88 -2.97 -11.68 -5.94
CA LYS A 88 -2.50 -10.34 -5.57
C LYS A 88 -3.56 -9.51 -4.87
N PHE A 89 -4.82 -9.56 -5.31
CA PHE A 89 -5.91 -8.83 -4.65
C PHE A 89 -6.14 -9.33 -3.22
N GLN A 90 -5.99 -10.64 -2.99
CA GLN A 90 -6.05 -11.24 -1.65
C GLN A 90 -4.85 -10.82 -0.79
N MET A 91 -3.65 -10.83 -1.36
CA MET A 91 -2.42 -10.50 -0.62
C MET A 91 -2.39 -9.04 -0.15
N GLU A 92 -2.72 -8.13 -1.05
CA GLU A 92 -2.61 -6.68 -0.83
C GLU A 92 -3.85 -6.11 -0.13
N GLY A 93 -4.93 -6.89 -0.02
CA GLY A 93 -6.18 -6.47 0.63
C GLY A 93 -7.04 -5.48 -0.17
N THR A 94 -6.50 -4.87 -1.22
CA THR A 94 -7.20 -3.97 -2.14
C THR A 94 -6.89 -4.35 -3.58
N GLY A 95 -7.81 -4.10 -4.52
CA GLY A 95 -7.59 -4.33 -5.95
C GLY A 95 -8.36 -3.37 -6.85
N LEU A 96 -7.73 -2.96 -7.95
CA LEU A 96 -8.35 -2.11 -8.97
C LEU A 96 -8.59 -2.90 -10.26
N LEU A 97 -9.85 -3.09 -10.63
CA LEU A 97 -10.24 -3.73 -11.88
C LEU A 97 -10.02 -2.78 -13.08
N LYS A 98 -9.92 -3.36 -14.29
CA LYS A 98 -9.67 -2.59 -15.53
C LYS A 98 -10.72 -1.52 -15.82
N ASP A 99 -11.97 -1.79 -15.44
CA ASP A 99 -13.10 -0.88 -15.64
C ASP A 99 -13.16 0.25 -14.60
N GLY A 100 -12.22 0.27 -13.65
CA GLY A 100 -12.14 1.26 -12.58
C GLY A 100 -12.97 0.91 -11.34
N GLN A 101 -13.64 -0.24 -11.31
CA GLN A 101 -14.21 -0.76 -10.08
C GLN A 101 -13.08 -1.16 -9.11
N MET A 102 -13.24 -0.78 -7.85
CA MET A 102 -12.28 -1.10 -6.79
C MET A 102 -12.93 -2.06 -5.81
N VAL A 103 -12.13 -3.01 -5.34
CA VAL A 103 -12.51 -3.98 -4.32
C VAL A 103 -11.54 -3.92 -3.15
N ASN A 104 -12.05 -4.15 -1.95
CA ASN A 104 -11.27 -4.40 -0.74
C ASN A 104 -11.61 -5.82 -0.25
N LEU A 105 -10.72 -6.46 0.50
CA LEU A 105 -11.09 -7.62 1.31
C LEU A 105 -12.17 -7.23 2.33
N ASP A 106 -13.07 -8.17 2.61
CA ASP A 106 -14.18 -8.06 3.56
C ASP A 106 -13.89 -9.00 4.76
N SER A 107 -14.91 -9.68 5.29
CA SER A 107 -14.83 -10.66 6.38
C SER A 107 -14.08 -11.96 6.03
N GLY A 108 -12.81 -11.87 5.64
CA GLY A 108 -11.94 -13.03 5.45
C GLY A 108 -10.97 -12.88 4.29
N LYS A 109 -10.26 -13.98 3.99
CA LYS A 109 -9.21 -14.00 2.96
C LYS A 109 -9.75 -14.08 1.53
N ASP A 110 -10.97 -14.58 1.35
CA ASP A 110 -11.56 -14.89 0.03
C ASP A 110 -12.85 -14.11 -0.26
N GLU A 111 -13.20 -13.16 0.60
CA GLU A 111 -14.40 -12.34 0.48
C GLU A 111 -13.99 -10.89 0.20
N PHE A 112 -14.69 -10.27 -0.74
CA PHE A 112 -14.39 -8.93 -1.24
C PHE A 112 -15.63 -8.05 -1.19
N MET A 113 -15.44 -6.76 -0.91
CA MET A 113 -16.47 -5.74 -1.01
C MET A 113 -16.14 -4.74 -2.10
N THR A 114 -17.17 -4.16 -2.74
CA THR A 114 -16.98 -3.05 -3.67
C THR A 114 -16.84 -1.74 -2.91
N VAL A 115 -15.85 -0.93 -3.30
CA VAL A 115 -15.56 0.35 -2.64
C VAL A 115 -16.36 1.50 -3.28
N ASP A 116 -16.96 2.38 -2.47
CA ASP A 116 -17.50 3.65 -2.97
C ASP A 116 -16.36 4.64 -3.20
N ARG A 117 -15.84 4.64 -4.44
CA ARG A 117 -14.69 5.46 -4.84
C ARG A 117 -14.93 6.98 -4.80
N LYS A 118 -16.14 7.44 -4.50
CA LYS A 118 -16.38 8.87 -4.20
C LYS A 118 -15.96 9.24 -2.79
N LYS A 119 -16.09 8.29 -1.84
CA LYS A 119 -15.66 8.42 -0.46
C LYS A 119 -14.19 7.98 -0.33
N ASP A 120 -13.88 6.81 -0.87
CA ASP A 120 -12.61 6.11 -0.65
C ASP A 120 -11.92 5.82 -2.01
N PRO A 121 -11.35 6.84 -2.67
CA PRO A 121 -10.87 6.74 -4.05
C PRO A 121 -9.73 5.73 -4.27
N PHE A 122 -9.00 5.39 -3.20
CA PHE A 122 -7.84 4.50 -3.19
C PHE A 122 -8.00 3.31 -2.22
N GLY A 123 -9.23 2.99 -1.84
CA GLY A 123 -9.51 1.88 -0.95
C GLY A 123 -9.72 2.33 0.48
N ILE A 124 -10.15 1.35 1.26
CA ILE A 124 -10.47 1.47 2.68
C ILE A 124 -9.33 0.79 3.45
N GLY A 125 -8.87 1.40 4.55
CA GLY A 125 -7.96 0.76 5.50
C GLY A 125 -8.71 -0.21 6.42
N GLU A 126 -8.19 -0.43 7.63
CA GLU A 126 -8.76 -1.37 8.60
C GLU A 126 -10.24 -1.09 8.97
N ASP A 127 -10.65 0.17 9.10
CA ASP A 127 -12.05 0.53 9.38
C ASP A 127 -12.74 1.07 8.12
N ASP A 128 -14.02 0.72 7.94
CA ASP A 128 -14.93 1.20 6.87
C ASP A 128 -15.03 2.74 6.70
N ASP A 129 -14.48 3.50 7.64
CA ASP A 129 -14.50 4.96 7.67
C ASP A 129 -13.14 5.62 7.46
N VAL A 130 -12.09 4.84 7.18
CA VAL A 130 -10.73 5.35 6.94
C VAL A 130 -10.34 5.12 5.48
N ALA A 131 -10.29 6.21 4.73
CA ALA A 131 -9.82 6.19 3.35
C ALA A 131 -8.28 6.16 3.32
N LEU A 132 -7.72 5.32 2.43
CA LEU A 132 -6.30 5.33 2.14
C LEU A 132 -5.93 6.52 1.24
N ASP A 133 -4.83 7.19 1.58
CA ASP A 133 -4.28 8.32 0.86
C ASP A 133 -2.84 8.00 0.43
N PRO A 134 -2.56 7.95 -0.89
CA PRO A 134 -1.24 7.68 -1.42
C PRO A 134 -0.15 8.54 -0.79
N TRP A 135 0.94 7.87 -0.40
CA TRP A 135 2.14 8.49 0.16
C TRP A 135 1.96 9.19 1.50
N VAL A 136 0.83 9.05 2.18
CA VAL A 136 0.67 9.55 3.55
C VAL A 136 0.01 8.55 4.48
N SER A 137 -0.69 7.54 3.97
CA SER A 137 -1.18 6.44 4.80
C SER A 137 -0.08 5.44 5.11
N VAL A 138 -0.06 4.98 6.37
CA VAL A 138 0.74 3.83 6.81
C VAL A 138 -0.12 2.83 7.57
N ALA A 139 0.21 1.55 7.44
CA ALA A 139 -0.29 0.51 8.32
C ALA A 139 0.58 0.37 9.58
N ALA A 140 -0.03 0.22 10.76
CA ALA A 140 0.69 -0.04 12.02
C ALA A 140 -0.21 -0.73 13.05
N ASN A 141 0.25 -1.83 13.65
CA ASN A 141 -0.58 -2.67 14.54
C ASN A 141 -0.54 -2.26 16.01
N ASP A 142 0.39 -1.39 16.40
CA ASP A 142 0.59 -0.98 17.80
C ASP A 142 0.50 0.53 18.01
N LEU A 143 -0.10 1.25 17.06
CA LEU A 143 -0.37 2.69 17.14
C LEU A 143 -1.86 2.96 16.90
N ASP A 144 -2.39 3.97 17.61
CA ASP A 144 -3.77 4.38 17.41
C ASP A 144 -3.95 4.98 16.00
N ARG A 145 -5.03 4.60 15.31
CA ARG A 145 -5.45 5.19 14.05
C ARG A 145 -5.58 6.72 14.14
N GLY A 146 -5.29 7.39 13.03
CA GLY A 146 -5.23 8.84 12.92
C GLY A 146 -4.00 9.47 13.57
N THR A 147 -3.11 8.69 14.20
CA THR A 147 -1.84 9.21 14.71
C THR A 147 -0.98 9.72 13.57
N THR A 148 -0.57 10.97 13.65
CA THR A 148 0.41 11.55 12.72
C THR A 148 1.83 11.24 13.18
N LEU A 149 2.64 10.78 12.24
CA LEU A 149 4.03 10.40 12.43
C LEU A 149 4.91 11.23 11.51
N TYR A 150 6.11 11.53 11.97
CA TYR A 150 7.17 12.11 11.17
C TYR A 150 8.26 11.05 10.96
N ILE A 151 8.46 10.66 9.70
CA ILE A 151 9.53 9.76 9.26
C ILE A 151 10.62 10.61 8.63
N LYS A 152 11.78 10.66 9.29
CA LYS A 152 12.88 11.55 8.90
C LYS A 152 13.36 11.29 7.47
N GLU A 153 13.45 10.03 7.09
CA GLU A 153 13.97 9.56 5.81
C GLU A 153 13.02 9.88 4.64
N LEU A 154 11.74 10.19 4.92
CA LEU A 154 10.79 10.66 3.92
C LEU A 154 10.78 12.19 3.77
N ASP A 155 11.43 12.97 4.64
CA ASP A 155 11.46 14.43 4.49
C ASP A 155 12.46 14.84 3.40
N GLY A 156 11.97 15.57 2.40
CA GLY A 156 12.71 15.90 1.19
C GLY A 156 12.80 14.77 0.16
N PHE A 157 12.30 13.56 0.47
CA PHE A 157 12.33 12.43 -0.45
C PHE A 157 11.49 12.72 -1.71
N LYS A 158 12.03 12.50 -2.91
CA LYS A 158 11.33 12.78 -4.17
C LYS A 158 10.40 11.63 -4.52
N LEU A 159 9.09 11.88 -4.43
CA LEU A 159 8.07 10.91 -4.83
C LEU A 159 8.01 10.76 -6.35
N PRO A 160 7.47 9.62 -6.84
CA PRO A 160 7.04 9.48 -8.23
C PRO A 160 6.12 10.65 -8.62
N GLY A 161 6.50 11.40 -9.66
CA GLY A 161 5.83 12.66 -10.05
C GLY A 161 6.53 13.94 -9.58
N GLY A 162 7.65 13.82 -8.86
CA GLY A 162 8.62 14.88 -8.64
C GLY A 162 8.38 15.80 -7.43
N LYS A 163 7.29 15.62 -6.70
CA LYS A 163 7.06 16.35 -5.43
C LYS A 163 7.98 15.77 -4.34
N ALA A 164 8.54 16.65 -3.51
CA ALA A 164 9.24 16.23 -2.29
C ALA A 164 8.21 15.94 -1.18
N HIS A 165 8.36 14.80 -0.52
CA HIS A 165 7.58 14.44 0.65
C HIS A 165 8.08 15.23 1.87
N ASN A 166 7.20 15.52 2.85
CA ASN A 166 7.51 16.37 4.02
C ASN A 166 7.73 15.59 5.32
N GLY A 167 8.02 14.30 5.19
CA GLY A 167 8.16 13.36 6.30
C GLY A 167 6.86 13.00 7.04
N CYS A 168 5.73 13.67 6.81
CA CYS A 168 4.52 13.48 7.60
C CYS A 168 3.59 12.42 7.01
N VAL A 169 3.25 11.40 7.81
CA VAL A 169 2.33 10.31 7.47
C VAL A 169 1.29 10.12 8.59
N ARG A 170 0.27 9.30 8.36
CA ARG A 170 -0.84 9.03 9.26
C ARG A 170 -1.14 7.53 9.30
N VAL A 171 -1.35 7.01 10.51
CA VAL A 171 -1.79 5.62 10.70
C VAL A 171 -3.23 5.50 10.24
N ASP A 172 -3.45 4.85 9.12
CA ASP A 172 -4.76 4.71 8.47
C ASP A 172 -5.18 3.25 8.28
N ASP A 173 -4.27 2.32 8.60
CA ASP A 173 -4.43 0.92 8.22
C ASP A 173 -3.75 -0.02 9.24
N GLU A 174 -4.03 -1.31 9.12
CA GLU A 174 -3.42 -2.38 9.93
C GLU A 174 -2.89 -3.50 9.00
N GLY A 175 -1.83 -4.17 9.43
CA GLY A 175 -1.18 -5.23 8.66
C GLY A 175 -1.47 -6.61 9.24
N TRP A 176 -1.53 -7.63 8.40
CA TRP A 176 -1.75 -9.02 8.84
C TRP A 176 -0.46 -9.84 8.97
N SER A 177 0.68 -9.30 8.52
CA SER A 177 1.96 -10.01 8.38
C SER A 177 3.06 -9.54 9.35
N PHE A 178 2.77 -8.55 10.20
CA PHE A 178 3.75 -7.98 11.14
C PHE A 178 3.12 -7.62 12.48
N ASP A 179 3.97 -7.39 13.49
CA ASP A 179 3.55 -7.00 14.85
C ASP A 179 3.79 -5.50 15.09
N GLY A 180 4.36 -5.12 16.23
CA GLY A 180 4.64 -3.73 16.56
C GLY A 180 5.97 -3.21 16.00
N CYS A 181 6.15 -1.88 16.03
CA CYS A 181 7.39 -1.22 15.59
C CYS A 181 7.73 -1.40 14.10
N GLN A 182 6.75 -1.77 13.29
CA GLN A 182 6.82 -1.82 11.85
C GLN A 182 5.74 -0.89 11.28
N LEU A 183 6.07 -0.24 10.17
CA LEU A 183 5.14 0.54 9.36
C LEU A 183 5.12 -0.05 7.96
N ASP A 184 3.94 -0.16 7.38
CA ASP A 184 3.80 -0.44 5.94
C ASP A 184 3.38 0.83 5.22
N PHE A 185 4.16 1.30 4.26
CA PHE A 185 3.93 2.59 3.61
C PHE A 185 3.14 2.44 2.32
N PHE A 186 2.00 3.13 2.24
CA PHE A 186 1.12 3.04 1.07
C PHE A 186 1.67 3.83 -0.12
N VAL A 187 2.26 3.13 -1.10
CA VAL A 187 2.93 3.75 -2.27
C VAL A 187 2.11 3.71 -3.56
N LEU A 188 0.81 3.45 -3.46
CA LEU A 188 -0.20 3.47 -4.54
C LEU A 188 -0.12 2.33 -5.56
N LYS A 189 1.03 2.09 -6.20
CA LYS A 189 1.17 1.09 -7.29
C LYS A 189 2.57 0.50 -7.38
N TYR A 190 2.69 -0.66 -8.01
CA TYR A 190 3.95 -1.38 -8.17
C TYR A 190 5.08 -0.54 -8.80
N ASP A 191 4.82 0.23 -9.86
CA ASP A 191 5.85 1.09 -10.45
C ASP A 191 6.39 2.14 -9.45
N SER A 192 5.53 2.62 -8.55
CA SER A 192 5.95 3.57 -7.51
C SER A 192 6.89 2.88 -6.52
N TYR A 193 6.54 1.66 -6.09
CA TYR A 193 7.39 0.83 -5.24
C TYR A 193 8.78 0.66 -5.86
N LYS A 194 8.85 0.20 -7.12
CA LYS A 194 10.13 0.03 -7.84
C LYS A 194 10.92 1.32 -7.99
N ALA A 195 10.26 2.45 -8.18
CA ALA A 195 10.92 3.76 -8.24
C ALA A 195 11.48 4.23 -6.89
N MET A 196 11.00 3.67 -5.77
CA MET A 196 11.31 4.09 -4.41
C MET A 196 12.17 3.09 -3.63
N GLU A 197 12.21 1.81 -4.04
CA GLU A 197 12.83 0.69 -3.30
C GLU A 197 14.29 0.94 -2.90
N ASN A 198 15.06 1.61 -3.76
CA ASN A 198 16.48 1.91 -3.51
C ASN A 198 16.70 3.27 -2.85
N GLY A 199 15.64 4.06 -2.67
CA GLY A 199 15.71 5.44 -2.19
C GLY A 199 15.37 5.61 -0.71
N ILE A 200 14.65 4.66 -0.12
CA ILE A 200 14.22 4.70 1.29
C ILE A 200 14.82 3.49 2.00
N PRO A 201 15.56 3.67 3.11
CA PRO A 201 16.11 2.54 3.85
C PRO A 201 15.01 1.74 4.55
N GLU A 202 15.22 0.43 4.71
CA GLU A 202 14.30 -0.47 5.43
C GLU A 202 14.13 -0.08 6.91
N LYS A 203 15.16 0.53 7.52
CA LYS A 203 15.09 1.03 8.89
C LYS A 203 14.99 2.55 8.89
N VAL A 204 13.95 3.06 9.54
CA VAL A 204 13.65 4.50 9.58
C VAL A 204 13.50 5.04 11.00
N SER A 205 13.68 6.36 11.12
CA SER A 205 13.54 7.11 12.36
C SER A 205 12.16 7.74 12.42
N VAL A 206 11.31 7.26 13.33
CA VAL A 206 9.92 7.69 13.46
C VAL A 206 9.70 8.45 14.77
N GLU A 207 9.06 9.60 14.65
CA GLU A 207 8.60 10.42 15.78
C GLU A 207 7.09 10.61 15.69
N GLN A 208 6.37 10.42 16.80
CA GLN A 208 4.99 10.88 16.87
C GLN A 208 4.99 12.39 16.98
N LYS A 209 4.42 13.05 15.98
CA LYS A 209 4.47 14.50 15.84
C LYS A 209 3.16 14.97 15.26
N ASP A 210 2.58 16.01 15.86
CA ASP A 210 1.47 16.74 15.25
C ASP A 210 2.01 17.50 14.03
N CYS A 211 1.92 16.86 12.87
CA CYS A 211 2.40 17.37 11.60
C CYS A 211 1.26 17.34 10.58
N THR A 212 1.33 18.23 9.58
CA THR A 212 0.32 18.29 8.53
C THR A 212 0.68 17.33 7.40
N VAL A 213 -0.13 16.29 7.22
CA VAL A 213 -0.08 15.44 6.02
C VAL A 213 -0.43 16.27 4.78
N GLN A 214 0.33 16.10 3.70
CA GLN A 214 0.07 16.80 2.44
C GLN A 214 -0.77 15.94 1.49
N ASN A 215 -1.27 16.59 0.43
CA ASN A 215 -1.91 15.89 -0.67
C ASN A 215 -0.94 15.77 -1.86
N TYR A 216 -0.50 14.55 -2.13
CA TYR A 216 0.38 14.23 -3.25
C TYR A 216 -0.37 13.71 -4.49
N VAL A 217 -1.70 13.54 -4.43
CA VAL A 217 -2.53 13.05 -5.53
C VAL A 217 -2.54 14.04 -6.71
N THR A 218 -1.88 13.66 -7.80
CA THR A 218 -1.81 14.44 -9.04
C THR A 218 -2.87 14.01 -10.07
N SER A 219 -2.98 14.72 -11.19
CA SER A 219 -3.80 14.27 -12.32
C SER A 219 -3.33 12.95 -12.91
N GLN A 220 -2.03 12.63 -12.83
CA GLN A 220 -1.50 11.34 -13.29
C GLN A 220 -1.95 10.20 -12.39
N VAL A 221 -1.94 10.41 -11.07
CA VAL A 221 -2.50 9.47 -10.08
C VAL A 221 -3.97 9.22 -10.36
N LYS A 222 -4.75 10.30 -10.53
CA LYS A 222 -6.18 10.19 -10.83
C LYS A 222 -6.40 9.42 -12.13
N LYS A 223 -5.63 9.71 -13.18
CA LYS A 223 -5.71 8.99 -14.47
C LYS A 223 -5.41 7.50 -14.31
N TRP A 224 -4.32 7.14 -13.61
CA TRP A 224 -3.98 5.74 -13.35
C TRP A 224 -5.09 5.03 -12.58
N ALA A 225 -5.60 5.69 -11.54
CA ALA A 225 -6.69 5.19 -10.71
C ALA A 225 -8.06 5.23 -11.40
N VAL A 226 -8.16 5.64 -12.68
CA VAL A 226 -9.44 5.75 -13.42
C VAL A 226 -10.44 6.71 -12.72
N LEU A 227 -9.92 7.74 -12.05
CA LEU A 227 -10.69 8.78 -11.38
C LEU A 227 -10.85 10.00 -12.30
N GLY A 228 -12.08 10.48 -12.47
CA GLY A 228 -12.37 11.71 -13.22
C GLY A 228 -12.76 11.52 -14.68
N GLY A 229 -12.90 10.27 -15.15
CA GLY A 229 -13.71 9.96 -16.33
C GLY A 229 -15.18 9.95 -15.95
N GLY A 230 -15.99 10.86 -16.50
CA GLY A 230 -17.44 10.67 -16.47
C GLY A 230 -17.78 9.29 -17.05
N ALA A 231 -18.90 8.71 -16.62
CA ALA A 231 -19.42 7.40 -17.02
C ALA A 231 -19.61 7.24 -18.55
N GLY A 232 -18.51 7.22 -19.29
CA GLY A 232 -18.40 6.98 -20.70
C GLY A 232 -17.87 5.57 -20.87
N LYS A 233 -18.80 4.62 -20.82
CA LYS A 233 -18.84 3.44 -21.70
C LYS A 233 -17.45 3.04 -22.23
N LEU A 234 -16.79 2.07 -21.59
CA LEU A 234 -15.88 1.19 -22.31
C LEU A 234 -16.72 0.56 -23.43
N SER A 235 -16.67 1.12 -24.63
CA SER A 235 -17.06 0.41 -25.82
C SER A 235 -15.91 -0.52 -26.16
N ASP A 236 -16.21 -1.81 -26.17
CA ASP A 236 -15.46 -2.83 -26.91
C ASP A 236 -15.01 -2.26 -28.27
N ASP A 237 -13.72 -2.00 -28.43
CA ASP A 237 -13.10 -1.90 -29.75
C ASP A 237 -12.93 -3.33 -30.29
N SER A 238 -14.05 -3.87 -30.79
CA SER A 238 -14.08 -5.03 -31.67
C SER A 238 -15.09 -4.78 -32.80
N ASP A 239 -14.65 -4.17 -33.89
CA ASP A 239 -15.12 -4.48 -35.25
C ASP A 239 -14.27 -3.66 -36.23
N SER A 240 -13.37 -4.31 -36.96
CA SER A 240 -13.66 -4.94 -38.26
C SER A 240 -13.73 -3.90 -39.36
N SER A 241 -12.63 -3.90 -40.14
CA SER A 241 -12.54 -3.49 -41.53
C SER A 241 -13.82 -3.75 -42.32
N ASN A 242 -14.30 -2.74 -43.03
CA ASN A 242 -14.64 -2.87 -44.45
C ASN A 242 -14.66 -1.49 -45.12
N ASP A 243 -14.05 -1.50 -46.29
CA ASP A 243 -13.99 -0.47 -47.31
C ASP A 243 -15.38 0.04 -47.73
N ASP A 244 -15.46 1.30 -48.17
CA ASP A 244 -16.03 1.63 -49.49
C ASP A 244 -15.99 3.16 -49.73
N ASP A 245 -15.64 3.48 -50.96
CA ASP A 245 -15.38 4.78 -51.57
C ASP A 245 -16.54 5.79 -51.43
N ASP A 246 -16.23 7.07 -51.23
CA ASP A 246 -16.79 8.10 -52.13
C ASP A 246 -15.97 9.39 -52.17
N ASP A 247 -15.76 9.82 -53.40
CA ASP A 247 -14.90 10.87 -53.91
C ASP A 247 -15.72 12.15 -54.04
N SER A 248 -15.24 13.29 -53.52
CA SER A 248 -15.42 14.60 -54.18
C SER A 248 -14.81 15.76 -53.40
N ASP A 249 -13.79 16.34 -54.03
CA ASP A 249 -13.68 17.77 -54.32
C ASP A 249 -14.01 18.76 -53.19
N LYS A 250 -12.95 19.34 -52.59
CA LYS A 250 -12.75 20.80 -52.70
C LYS A 250 -11.33 21.28 -52.39
N LYS A 251 -10.85 22.00 -53.39
CA LYS A 251 -9.62 22.79 -53.47
C LYS A 251 -9.50 23.93 -52.45
N ASP A 252 -8.22 24.25 -52.23
CA ASP A 252 -7.60 25.58 -52.24
C ASP A 252 -7.19 26.28 -50.93
N LYS A 253 -5.87 26.59 -50.92
CA LYS A 253 -5.06 27.55 -50.13
C LYS A 253 -4.38 26.94 -48.89
N ARG A 254 -3.09 26.56 -48.91
CA ARG A 254 -1.85 27.24 -49.35
C ARG A 254 -1.65 28.58 -48.65
N GLU A 255 -1.02 28.54 -47.48
CA GLU A 255 -0.07 29.58 -47.06
C GLU A 255 1.07 28.90 -46.30
N LYS A 256 2.28 29.10 -46.85
CA LYS A 256 3.56 28.66 -46.32
C LYS A 256 3.92 29.57 -45.15
N GLN A 257 4.51 29.01 -44.09
CA GLN A 257 5.47 29.76 -43.30
C GLN A 257 6.65 28.85 -42.98
N GLU A 258 7.72 29.10 -43.73
CA GLU A 258 9.09 28.69 -43.47
C GLU A 258 9.56 29.43 -42.21
N THR A 259 10.12 28.71 -41.25
CA THR A 259 11.08 29.29 -40.31
C THR A 259 12.21 28.29 -40.15
N ASP A 260 13.32 28.65 -40.78
CA ASP A 260 14.67 28.13 -40.58
C ASP A 260 15.04 28.24 -39.10
N TYR A 261 15.56 27.16 -38.53
CA TYR A 261 16.40 27.24 -37.34
C TYR A 261 17.68 26.46 -37.63
N GLU A 262 18.77 27.21 -37.52
CA GLU A 262 20.13 26.89 -37.93
C GLU A 262 20.70 25.79 -37.03
N GLU A 263 21.39 24.85 -37.69
CA GLU A 263 22.35 23.92 -37.10
C GLU A 263 23.59 24.74 -36.70
N ASP A 264 23.90 24.80 -35.41
CA ASP A 264 25.22 25.17 -34.93
C ASP A 264 25.93 23.89 -34.46
N ASP A 265 26.81 23.43 -35.34
CA ASP A 265 27.99 22.63 -35.04
C ASP A 265 28.86 23.38 -34.03
N ASP A 266 29.32 22.72 -32.96
CA ASP A 266 30.55 23.11 -32.27
C ASP A 266 31.19 21.90 -31.57
N GLU A 267 32.27 21.44 -32.20
CA GLU A 267 33.59 21.11 -31.66
C GLU A 267 33.76 20.00 -30.60
N GLU A 268 34.28 18.88 -31.12
CA GLU A 268 35.45 18.13 -30.67
C GLU A 268 36.12 18.56 -29.34
N ASP A 269 36.20 17.63 -28.38
CA ASP A 269 37.31 17.58 -27.42
C ASP A 269 37.85 16.14 -27.33
N GLU A 270 38.96 15.92 -28.03
CA GLU A 270 39.81 14.74 -27.90
C GLU A 270 40.83 14.95 -26.77
N GLY A 271 40.86 14.03 -25.82
CA GLY A 271 41.96 13.89 -24.85
C GLY A 271 41.92 12.48 -24.25
N SER A 272 42.64 11.49 -24.79
CA SER A 272 44.10 11.25 -24.76
C SER A 272 44.51 10.34 -23.60
N GLU A 273 45.04 9.17 -23.98
CA GLU A 273 46.21 8.49 -23.40
C GLU A 273 46.04 7.88 -22.00
N ASP A 274 45.95 6.55 -21.93
CA ASP A 274 47.06 5.61 -21.72
C ASP A 274 47.41 5.51 -20.22
N GLU A 275 47.12 4.37 -19.59
CA GLU A 275 48.09 3.67 -18.74
C GLU A 275 47.74 2.18 -18.73
N GLU A 276 48.53 1.42 -19.49
CA GLU A 276 48.78 -0.01 -19.28
C GLU A 276 49.49 -0.18 -17.92
N GLY A 277 49.06 -1.16 -17.14
CA GLY A 277 49.66 -1.52 -15.86
C GLY A 277 49.67 -3.04 -15.71
N ASP A 278 50.86 -3.60 -15.91
CA ASP A 278 51.19 -5.00 -16.05
C ASP A 278 50.87 -5.90 -14.83
N ASP A 279 50.57 -7.15 -15.17
CA ASP A 279 51.06 -8.39 -14.57
C ASP A 279 51.92 -8.27 -13.29
N GLU A 280 51.43 -8.79 -12.17
CA GLU A 280 52.28 -9.66 -11.33
C GLU A 280 51.48 -10.86 -10.82
N LYS A 281 51.97 -12.02 -11.26
CA LYS A 281 51.74 -13.34 -10.69
C LYS A 281 52.29 -13.36 -9.28
N ASP A 282 51.58 -13.96 -8.34
CA ASP A 282 52.26 -14.63 -7.25
C ASP A 282 51.67 -16.02 -7.02
N GLU A 283 52.59 -16.96 -6.97
CA GLU A 283 52.40 -18.39 -6.82
C GLU A 283 52.35 -18.76 -5.34
N GLY A 284 51.62 -19.83 -5.02
CA GLY A 284 52.07 -20.79 -4.01
C GLY A 284 51.42 -20.70 -2.64
N GLY A 285 50.87 -21.84 -2.21
CA GLY A 285 50.50 -22.09 -0.82
C GLY A 285 49.49 -23.22 -0.68
N ASP A 286 49.90 -24.44 -1.07
CA ASP A 286 49.32 -25.69 -0.60
C ASP A 286 49.38 -25.76 0.94
N ASP A 287 48.37 -26.40 1.54
CA ASP A 287 48.37 -27.14 2.82
C ASP A 287 46.87 -27.45 3.12
N GLU A 288 46.33 -28.58 2.65
CA GLU A 288 46.18 -29.84 3.41
C GLU A 288 45.68 -29.64 4.86
N GLU A 289 44.46 -30.11 5.15
CA GLU A 289 44.15 -30.97 6.31
C GLU A 289 42.66 -31.33 6.30
N ASP A 290 42.39 -32.56 5.84
CA ASP A 290 41.52 -33.59 6.41
C ASP A 290 40.53 -33.18 7.52
N GLU A 291 39.23 -33.38 7.30
CA GLU A 291 38.37 -34.07 8.27
C GLU A 291 37.31 -34.88 7.51
N GLU A 292 37.61 -36.17 7.33
CA GLU A 292 36.63 -37.23 7.10
C GLU A 292 35.82 -37.44 8.38
N GLY A 293 34.49 -37.47 8.24
CA GLY A 293 33.55 -37.84 9.29
C GLY A 293 32.43 -38.67 8.67
N ASP A 294 32.74 -39.95 8.44
CA ASP A 294 31.77 -41.02 8.27
C ASP A 294 31.12 -41.38 9.62
N ASP A 295 30.05 -42.17 9.54
CA ASP A 295 29.28 -42.90 10.58
C ASP A 295 27.82 -42.41 10.61
N GLU A 296 26.92 -42.96 9.78
CA GLU A 296 26.23 -44.27 9.91
C GLU A 296 25.08 -44.27 10.94
N ASP A 297 24.06 -45.06 10.56
CA ASP A 297 23.01 -45.67 11.38
C ASP A 297 21.65 -44.97 11.55
N ASP A 298 20.70 -45.47 10.74
CA ASP A 298 19.52 -46.24 11.19
C ASP A 298 18.70 -45.68 12.36
N GLU A 299 17.45 -45.27 12.08
CA GLU A 299 16.28 -45.82 12.79
C GLU A 299 15.06 -45.84 11.83
N GLU A 300 14.79 -47.05 11.31
CA GLU A 300 13.43 -47.47 10.96
C GLU A 300 12.61 -47.59 12.25
N GLY A 301 11.38 -47.09 12.21
CA GLY A 301 10.41 -47.19 13.30
C GLY A 301 9.00 -47.21 12.73
N ASP A 302 8.60 -48.43 12.35
CA ASP A 302 7.24 -48.83 12.01
C ASP A 302 6.27 -48.72 13.21
N ASP A 303 4.97 -48.84 12.87
CA ASP A 303 3.85 -49.23 13.74
C ASP A 303 3.33 -48.12 14.70
N GLU A 304 2.04 -47.90 14.95
CA GLU A 304 0.88 -48.79 14.96
C GLU A 304 -0.40 -48.02 14.56
N ASP A 305 -1.30 -48.76 13.90
CA ASP A 305 -2.74 -48.55 13.87
C ASP A 305 -3.30 -48.23 15.27
N ASP A 306 -4.34 -47.40 15.40
CA ASP A 306 -5.38 -47.66 16.39
C ASP A 306 -6.68 -46.87 16.15
N GLU A 307 -7.71 -47.69 15.95
CA GLU A 307 -9.09 -47.60 16.44
C GLU A 307 -10.10 -46.64 15.78
N GLU A 308 -10.86 -47.30 14.90
CA GLU A 308 -12.29 -47.12 14.67
C GLU A 308 -13.09 -46.94 15.98
N GLY A 309 -14.05 -46.02 15.96
CA GLY A 309 -15.07 -45.87 16.99
C GLY A 309 -16.42 -45.57 16.35
N ASP A 310 -17.04 -46.61 15.80
CA ASP A 310 -18.47 -46.70 15.52
C ASP A 310 -19.20 -47.33 16.74
N ASP A 311 -20.54 -47.27 16.70
CA ASP A 311 -21.57 -47.82 17.60
C ASP A 311 -22.21 -46.78 18.55
N GLU A 312 -23.37 -46.22 18.18
CA GLU A 312 -24.73 -46.80 18.21
C GLU A 312 -25.40 -46.73 19.60
N ASP A 313 -26.48 -45.95 19.64
CA ASP A 313 -27.77 -46.19 20.31
C ASP A 313 -27.85 -47.16 21.50
N ASN A 314 -28.27 -46.66 22.67
CA ASN A 314 -29.43 -47.26 23.36
C ASN A 314 -30.02 -46.39 24.48
N GLU A 315 -31.34 -46.19 24.37
CA GLU A 315 -32.39 -46.24 25.42
C GLU A 315 -32.14 -45.68 26.83
N GLU A 316 -32.84 -44.58 27.17
CA GLU A 316 -33.95 -44.53 28.15
C GLU A 316 -34.80 -43.24 28.01
#